data_AF-A0A261UJV7-F1
#
_entry.id   AF-A0A261UJV7-F1
#
_cell.length_a   1.000
_cell.length_b   1.000
_cell.length_c   1.000
_cell.angle_alpha   90.00
_cell.angle_beta   90.00
_cell.angle_gamma   90.00
#
_symmetry.space_group_name_H-M   'P 1'
#
loop_
_entity.id
_entity.type
_entity.pdbx_description
1 polymer ?
#
loop_
_entity_poly.entity_id
_entity_poly.type
_entity_poly.pdbx_seq_one_letter_code
_entity_poly.pdbx_strand_id
1 'polypeptide(L)'
;MPLSDTACRQAKPKEKPNKLTDAGGLYLLVNATGKYWRWDYRHAQKRKTQDPMLARKETKQADAVIFEAVATHNVRRPTGPELPTHGTAPGRALPFVSRNRLMKFIAFGFWILLAAPFTVHAQCAPGIPGAGNPGCIPPTMQNSPYNQGMDAPSPPPPVWRETWGAIAIDMGVGRAGMSDTEMSKDSAISVALARCKSAGGSQCEIKTTYHNQCVALAQQKGGGDVVTFTGPDKSRAELRSVERCGGKARCAVVYSACSDAVRVQ
;
A
#
# COMPACT_ATOMS: atom_id res chain seq x y z
N MET A 1 -7.06 -26.24 -9.32
CA MET A 1 -7.76 -26.70 -10.53
C MET A 1 -8.95 -25.78 -10.74
N PRO A 2 -9.23 -25.34 -11.97
CA PRO A 2 -10.36 -24.47 -12.22
C PRO A 2 -11.68 -25.19 -11.92
N LEU A 3 -12.64 -24.46 -11.37
CA LEU A 3 -13.93 -25.01 -10.95
C LEU A 3 -14.83 -25.22 -12.19
N SER A 4 -15.31 -26.45 -12.41
CA SER A 4 -16.14 -26.75 -13.57
C SER A 4 -17.58 -26.25 -13.40
N ASP A 5 -18.24 -25.94 -14.52
CA ASP A 5 -19.64 -25.49 -14.51
C ASP A 5 -20.57 -26.50 -13.84
N THR A 6 -20.32 -27.78 -14.10
CA THR A 6 -21.05 -28.91 -13.52
C THR A 6 -20.88 -28.96 -12.00
N ALA A 7 -19.65 -28.77 -11.50
CA ALA A 7 -19.38 -28.74 -10.06
C ALA A 7 -20.10 -27.56 -9.37
N CYS A 8 -20.16 -26.39 -10.01
CA CYS A 8 -20.89 -25.23 -9.50
C CYS A 8 -22.40 -25.50 -9.38
N ARG A 9 -23.00 -26.12 -10.41
CA ARG A 9 -24.44 -26.45 -10.41
C ARG A 9 -24.78 -27.51 -9.38
N GLN A 10 -23.98 -28.57 -9.30
CA GLN A 10 -24.21 -29.71 -8.41
C GLN A 10 -23.88 -29.41 -6.94
N ALA A 11 -23.19 -28.31 -6.65
CA ALA A 11 -22.91 -27.91 -5.28
C ALA A 11 -24.21 -27.71 -4.50
N LYS A 12 -24.45 -28.55 -3.48
CA LYS A 12 -25.64 -28.49 -2.64
C LYS A 12 -25.45 -27.47 -1.50
N PRO A 13 -26.48 -26.69 -1.14
CA PRO A 13 -26.49 -25.90 0.08
C PRO A 13 -26.10 -26.75 1.29
N LYS A 14 -25.28 -26.18 2.17
CA LYS A 14 -24.85 -26.82 3.42
C LYS A 14 -25.04 -25.83 4.57
N GLU A 15 -25.41 -26.33 5.75
CA GLU A 15 -25.53 -25.50 6.96
C GLU A 15 -24.21 -24.78 7.28
N LYS A 16 -23.09 -25.50 7.19
CA LYS A 16 -21.76 -24.91 7.30
C LYS A 16 -21.29 -24.38 5.94
N PRO A 17 -20.86 -23.10 5.84
CA PRO A 17 -20.35 -22.53 4.59
C PRO A 17 -19.19 -23.34 4.02
N ASN A 18 -19.32 -23.76 2.77
CA ASN A 18 -18.31 -24.51 2.04
C ASN A 18 -17.70 -23.65 0.93
N LYS A 19 -16.38 -23.68 0.80
CA LYS A 19 -15.65 -22.94 -0.25
C LYS A 19 -15.23 -23.90 -1.35
N LEU A 20 -15.70 -23.65 -2.57
CA LEU A 20 -15.23 -24.33 -3.77
C LEU A 20 -14.25 -23.40 -4.48
N THR A 21 -12.96 -23.63 -4.25
CA THR A 21 -11.88 -22.78 -4.76
C THR A 21 -11.70 -22.97 -6.26
N ASP A 22 -11.61 -21.85 -6.97
CA ASP A 22 -11.26 -21.79 -8.38
C ASP A 22 -9.79 -21.31 -8.52
N ALA A 23 -9.46 -20.55 -9.55
CA ALA A 23 -8.14 -19.96 -9.75
C ALA A 23 -8.04 -18.52 -9.21
N GLY A 24 -6.81 -18.05 -8.98
CA GLY A 24 -6.53 -16.63 -8.70
C GLY A 24 -7.09 -16.07 -7.38
N GLY A 25 -7.56 -16.92 -6.47
CA GLY A 25 -8.23 -16.53 -5.22
C GLY A 25 -9.75 -16.43 -5.33
N LEU A 26 -10.32 -16.67 -6.51
CA LEU A 26 -11.77 -16.76 -6.73
C LEU A 26 -12.30 -18.06 -6.15
N TYR A 27 -13.49 -18.03 -5.56
CA TYR A 27 -14.17 -19.22 -5.05
C TYR A 27 -15.68 -19.03 -5.02
N LEU A 28 -16.40 -20.14 -5.13
CA LEU A 28 -17.83 -20.19 -4.89
C LEU A 28 -18.08 -20.55 -3.42
N LEU A 29 -18.69 -19.63 -2.67
CA LEU A 29 -19.15 -19.85 -1.31
C LEU A 29 -20.57 -20.41 -1.34
N VAL A 30 -20.74 -21.64 -0.86
CA VAL A 30 -22.01 -22.35 -0.81
C VAL A 30 -22.44 -22.47 0.64
N ASN A 31 -23.56 -21.85 1.00
CA ASN A 31 -24.14 -21.91 2.34
C ASN A 31 -25.64 -22.27 2.26
N ALA A 32 -26.33 -22.29 3.40
CA ALA A 32 -27.77 -22.57 3.44
C ALA A 32 -28.61 -21.51 2.71
N THR A 33 -28.11 -20.27 2.59
CA THR A 33 -28.85 -19.16 1.97
C THR A 33 -28.64 -19.04 0.46
N GLY A 34 -27.66 -19.73 -0.11
CA GLY A 34 -27.40 -19.75 -1.55
C GLY A 34 -25.92 -19.94 -1.93
N LYS A 35 -25.62 -19.66 -3.20
CA LYS A 35 -24.27 -19.71 -3.77
C LYS A 35 -23.81 -18.31 -4.14
N TYR A 36 -22.60 -17.94 -3.73
CA TYR A 36 -22.04 -16.61 -3.89
C TYR A 36 -20.62 -16.68 -4.42
N TRP A 37 -20.33 -15.99 -5.52
CA TRP A 37 -18.95 -15.81 -5.96
C TRP A 37 -18.23 -14.83 -5.03
N ARG A 38 -17.01 -15.20 -4.64
CA ARG A 38 -16.14 -14.45 -3.73
C ARG A 38 -14.74 -14.42 -4.29
N TRP A 39 -14.05 -13.32 -4.07
CA TRP A 39 -12.65 -13.19 -4.41
C TRP A 39 -11.85 -12.73 -3.20
N ASP A 40 -10.88 -13.55 -2.80
CA ASP A 40 -9.86 -13.16 -1.84
C ASP A 40 -8.65 -12.61 -2.61
N TYR A 41 -8.30 -11.35 -2.35
CA TYR A 41 -7.15 -10.69 -2.98
C TYR A 41 -6.26 -10.06 -1.92
N ARG A 42 -5.03 -9.72 -2.30
CA ARG A 42 -4.10 -8.96 -1.46
C ARG A 42 -3.93 -7.58 -2.05
N HIS A 43 -4.17 -6.56 -1.23
CA HIS A 43 -3.89 -5.17 -1.58
C HIS A 43 -3.11 -4.54 -0.44
N ALA A 44 -1.98 -3.89 -0.76
CA ALA A 44 -1.05 -3.34 0.23
C ALA A 44 -0.70 -4.34 1.36
N GLN A 45 -0.35 -5.59 0.99
CA GLN A 45 -0.01 -6.70 1.89
C GLN A 45 -1.14 -7.16 2.86
N LYS A 46 -2.34 -6.58 2.81
CA LYS A 46 -3.51 -7.04 3.59
C LYS A 46 -4.41 -7.92 2.74
N ARG A 47 -4.81 -9.08 3.29
CA ARG A 47 -5.81 -9.96 2.67
C ARG A 47 -7.18 -9.29 2.81
N LYS A 48 -7.86 -9.09 1.69
CA LYS A 48 -9.24 -8.57 1.62
C LYS A 48 -10.11 -9.59 0.90
N THR A 49 -11.39 -9.63 1.27
CA THR A 49 -12.43 -10.43 0.61
C THR A 49 -13.48 -9.45 0.10
N GLN A 50 -13.91 -9.59 -1.16
CA GLN A 50 -14.96 -8.73 -1.71
C GLN A 50 -16.30 -8.87 -0.96
N ASP A 51 -16.94 -7.74 -0.65
CA ASP A 51 -18.16 -7.62 0.17
C ASP A 51 -19.37 -8.39 -0.42
N PRO A 52 -20.21 -9.04 0.43
CA PRO A 52 -21.46 -9.70 0.03
C PRO A 52 -22.41 -8.93 -0.87
N MET A 53 -22.47 -7.62 -0.75
CA MET A 53 -23.50 -6.84 -1.43
C MET A 53 -23.29 -6.73 -2.96
N LEU A 54 -22.10 -7.07 -3.45
CA LEU A 54 -21.77 -7.19 -4.88
C LEU A 54 -21.87 -8.63 -5.40
N ALA A 55 -22.10 -9.62 -4.53
CA ALA A 55 -22.28 -11.02 -4.93
C ALA A 55 -23.69 -11.21 -5.50
N ARG A 56 -23.82 -11.11 -6.83
CA ARG A 56 -25.09 -11.41 -7.52
C ARG A 56 -25.58 -12.80 -7.12
N LYS A 57 -26.81 -12.87 -6.61
CA LYS A 57 -27.59 -14.11 -6.59
C LYS A 57 -27.75 -14.59 -8.03
N GLU A 58 -27.56 -15.89 -8.20
CA GLU A 58 -27.56 -16.66 -9.44
C GLU A 58 -28.38 -16.04 -10.60
N THR A 59 -27.68 -15.38 -11.53
CA THR A 59 -28.15 -15.21 -12.91
C THR A 59 -26.97 -15.48 -13.83
N LYS A 60 -27.01 -16.61 -14.53
CA LYS A 60 -26.06 -16.94 -15.60
C LYS A 60 -26.41 -16.15 -16.86
N GLN A 61 -25.36 -15.94 -17.65
CA GLN A 61 -25.37 -15.59 -19.08
C GLN A 61 -25.30 -14.10 -19.44
N ALA A 62 -24.22 -13.45 -18.97
CA ALA A 62 -23.37 -12.62 -19.83
C ALA A 62 -21.96 -12.52 -19.21
N ASP A 63 -20.96 -12.75 -20.05
CA ASP A 63 -19.56 -12.32 -19.92
C ASP A 63 -18.59 -13.13 -19.04
N ALA A 64 -18.52 -14.44 -19.31
CA ALA A 64 -17.39 -15.31 -18.92
C ALA A 64 -16.25 -15.31 -19.97
N VAL A 65 -15.98 -14.18 -20.62
CA VAL A 65 -14.79 -14.01 -21.45
C VAL A 65 -14.05 -12.77 -20.95
N ILE A 66 -12.72 -12.85 -20.92
CA ILE A 66 -11.75 -11.85 -20.46
C ILE A 66 -11.39 -11.96 -18.96
N PHE A 67 -10.62 -12.98 -18.59
CA PHE A 67 -9.77 -12.96 -17.38
C PHE A 67 -8.52 -13.83 -17.54
N GLU A 68 -7.77 -13.62 -18.64
CA GLU A 68 -6.40 -14.10 -18.75
C GLU A 68 -5.56 -13.09 -19.56
N ALA A 69 -5.27 -11.92 -18.97
CA ALA A 69 -4.30 -10.96 -19.53
C ALA A 69 -3.78 -9.91 -18.51
N VAL A 70 -3.74 -10.20 -17.20
CA VAL A 70 -3.15 -9.29 -16.20
C VAL A 70 -2.19 -10.05 -15.27
N ALA A 71 -1.28 -10.81 -15.87
CA ALA A 71 -0.19 -11.45 -15.14
C ALA A 71 1.08 -11.47 -15.99
N THR A 72 1.54 -10.28 -16.41
CA THR A 72 2.94 -9.91 -16.71
C THR A 72 2.92 -8.62 -17.50
N HIS A 73 3.05 -7.47 -16.83
CA HIS A 73 3.94 -6.39 -17.28
C HIS A 73 3.95 -5.23 -16.27
N ASN A 74 5.15 -4.74 -16.02
CA ASN A 74 5.53 -3.52 -15.30
C ASN A 74 5.87 -3.65 -13.81
N VAL A 75 6.78 -4.59 -13.51
CA VAL A 75 7.87 -4.31 -12.56
C VAL A 75 9.17 -4.24 -13.36
N ARG A 76 9.58 -3.03 -13.76
CA ARG A 76 10.98 -2.65 -13.99
C ARG A 76 11.06 -1.16 -14.32
N ARG A 77 11.51 -0.37 -13.35
CA ARG A 77 12.42 0.74 -13.60
C ARG A 77 13.31 0.92 -12.37
N PRO A 78 14.62 0.64 -12.45
CA PRO A 78 15.58 1.08 -11.46
C PRO A 78 15.99 2.52 -11.80
N THR A 79 15.96 3.41 -10.82
CA THR A 79 16.56 4.74 -10.91
C THR A 79 17.43 4.94 -9.69
N GLY A 80 18.74 5.03 -9.92
CA GLY A 80 19.72 5.48 -8.93
C GLY A 80 21.15 5.21 -9.42
N PRO A 81 21.93 6.24 -9.77
CA PRO A 81 23.34 6.09 -10.09
C PRO A 81 24.19 6.03 -8.81
N GLU A 82 25.21 5.17 -8.85
CA GLU A 82 26.26 4.99 -7.84
C GLU A 82 27.08 6.27 -7.63
N LEU A 83 27.40 6.57 -6.36
CA LEU A 83 28.46 7.51 -6.01
C LEU A 83 29.81 6.78 -5.95
N PRO A 84 30.90 7.37 -6.46
CA PRO A 84 32.19 6.71 -6.55
C PRO A 84 32.98 6.70 -5.25
N THR A 85 33.75 5.63 -5.13
CA THR A 85 34.77 5.32 -4.14
C THR A 85 36.03 6.18 -4.33
N HIS A 86 36.53 6.75 -3.24
CA HIS A 86 37.92 7.21 -3.06
C HIS A 86 38.35 6.67 -1.70
N GLY A 87 39.53 6.12 -1.44
CA GLY A 87 40.80 6.04 -2.14
C GLY A 87 41.84 5.73 -1.04
N THR A 88 42.63 4.70 -1.22
CA THR A 88 43.55 4.14 -0.21
C THR A 88 44.92 4.84 -0.21
N ALA A 89 45.57 4.85 0.97
CA ALA A 89 47.02 4.96 1.26
C ALA A 89 47.66 6.37 1.33
N PRO A 90 48.88 6.55 1.90
CA PRO A 90 49.78 5.62 2.61
C PRO A 90 50.30 6.13 3.97
N GLY A 91 50.96 5.24 4.72
CA GLY A 91 51.64 5.54 5.98
C GLY A 91 52.88 6.43 5.86
N ARG A 92 53.31 6.99 7.00
CA ARG A 92 54.63 7.59 7.16
C ARG A 92 55.18 7.33 8.56
N ALA A 93 56.42 6.88 8.57
CA ALA A 93 57.15 6.37 9.70
C ALA A 93 58.16 7.41 10.24
N LEU A 94 58.36 7.40 11.57
CA LEU A 94 59.56 7.75 12.37
C LEU A 94 60.03 9.24 12.36
N PRO A 95 60.59 9.77 13.48
CA PRO A 95 61.96 9.40 13.86
C PRO A 95 62.22 9.11 15.36
N PHE A 96 63.20 8.23 15.48
CA PHE A 96 64.05 7.88 16.59
C PHE A 96 64.84 9.09 17.13
N VAL A 97 64.81 9.37 18.44
CA VAL A 97 65.73 10.31 19.09
C VAL A 97 66.39 9.70 20.34
N SER A 98 67.66 9.34 20.13
CA SER A 98 68.85 9.62 20.94
C SER A 98 68.82 9.47 22.47
N ARG A 99 69.33 8.29 22.87
CA ARG A 99 70.26 7.97 23.96
C ARG A 99 70.92 9.14 24.74
N ASN A 100 70.95 8.93 26.07
CA ASN A 100 71.80 9.52 27.10
C ASN A 100 71.49 10.92 27.62
N ARG A 101 70.79 10.97 28.76
CA ARG A 101 71.31 11.56 30.01
C ARG A 101 70.55 11.03 31.22
N LEU A 102 71.28 10.28 32.05
CA LEU A 102 71.24 10.37 33.52
C LEU A 102 69.93 9.86 34.18
N MET A 103 69.64 8.56 34.15
CA MET A 103 70.12 7.62 35.19
C MET A 103 70.54 8.34 36.49
N LYS A 104 69.55 8.68 37.34
CA LYS A 104 69.70 8.88 38.81
C LYS A 104 68.41 9.27 39.58
N PHE A 105 67.23 9.30 38.94
CA PHE A 105 65.95 9.55 39.64
C PHE A 105 64.92 8.40 39.55
N ILE A 106 65.26 7.28 38.90
CA ILE A 106 64.30 6.18 38.64
C ILE A 106 64.17 5.22 39.84
N ALA A 107 65.09 5.24 40.81
CA ALA A 107 65.07 4.28 41.93
C ALA A 107 64.14 4.67 43.10
N PHE A 108 63.61 5.90 43.16
CA PHE A 108 62.72 6.33 44.26
C PHE A 108 61.27 6.59 43.84
N GLY A 109 61.01 6.87 42.55
CA GLY A 109 59.64 6.98 42.02
C GLY A 109 58.99 5.62 41.70
N PHE A 110 59.79 4.60 41.42
CA PHE A 110 59.29 3.27 41.04
C PHE A 110 58.78 2.44 42.23
N TRP A 111 59.13 2.80 43.46
CA TRP A 111 58.67 2.10 44.67
C TRP A 111 57.38 2.69 45.29
N ILE A 112 56.95 3.87 44.85
CA ILE A 112 55.65 4.47 45.26
C ILE A 112 54.52 4.07 44.29
N LEU A 113 54.83 3.65 43.05
CA LEU A 113 53.86 3.14 42.08
C LEU A 113 53.49 1.66 42.26
N LEU A 114 54.23 0.91 43.08
CA LEU A 114 53.99 -0.52 43.36
C LEU A 114 53.10 -0.76 44.59
N ALA A 115 52.80 0.27 45.38
CA ALA A 115 52.01 0.17 46.60
C ALA A 115 50.60 0.80 46.50
N ALA A 116 50.16 1.19 45.31
CA ALA A 116 48.78 1.58 45.08
C ALA A 116 47.97 0.31 44.76
N PRO A 117 46.98 -0.10 45.58
CA PRO A 117 46.03 -1.11 45.16
C PRO A 117 45.23 -0.53 44.00
N PHE A 118 45.54 -0.97 42.78
CA PHE A 118 44.68 -0.72 41.61
C PHE A 118 43.37 -1.48 41.83
N THR A 119 42.42 -0.84 42.48
CA THR A 119 41.05 -1.33 42.56
C THR A 119 40.38 -1.05 41.22
N VAL A 120 40.53 -1.97 40.28
CA VAL A 120 39.76 -1.96 39.02
C VAL A 120 38.32 -2.28 39.38
N HIS A 121 37.52 -1.25 39.63
CA HIS A 121 36.08 -1.39 39.70
C HIS A 121 35.60 -1.48 38.25
N ALA A 122 35.13 -2.66 37.83
CA ALA A 122 34.42 -2.81 36.56
C ALA A 122 33.09 -2.05 36.68
N GLN A 123 33.10 -0.76 36.35
CA GLN A 123 31.90 0.05 36.24
C GLN A 123 31.41 -0.07 34.81
N CYS A 124 30.15 -0.48 34.64
CA CYS A 124 29.54 -0.48 33.33
C CYS A 124 29.40 0.95 32.80
N ALA A 125 29.30 1.09 31.48
CA ALA A 125 29.06 2.39 30.86
C ALA A 125 27.80 3.07 31.46
N PRO A 126 27.75 4.41 31.53
CA PRO A 126 26.60 5.14 32.07
C PRO A 126 25.27 4.64 31.46
N GLY A 127 24.31 4.30 32.32
CA GLY A 127 23.01 3.75 31.91
C GLY A 127 22.89 2.22 31.93
N ILE A 128 23.98 1.49 32.22
CA ILE A 128 23.95 0.04 32.42
C ILE A 128 24.06 -0.29 33.91
N PRO A 129 23.10 -1.01 34.51
CA PRO A 129 23.17 -1.37 35.93
C PRO A 129 24.33 -2.35 36.15
N GLY A 130 25.22 -2.07 37.11
CA GLY A 130 26.35 -2.94 37.45
C GLY A 130 26.07 -3.95 38.58
N ALA A 131 25.07 -3.70 39.42
CA ALA A 131 24.71 -4.60 40.52
C ALA A 131 24.07 -5.88 39.97
N GLY A 132 24.77 -7.01 40.09
CA GLY A 132 24.31 -8.31 39.59
C GLY A 132 24.44 -8.50 38.07
N ASN A 133 25.13 -7.60 37.35
CA ASN A 133 25.41 -7.66 35.90
C ASN A 133 26.92 -7.60 35.61
N PRO A 134 27.66 -8.70 35.90
CA PRO A 134 29.10 -8.73 35.72
C PRO A 134 29.53 -8.62 34.26
N GLY A 135 28.63 -8.85 33.30
CA GLY A 135 28.89 -8.76 31.86
C GLY A 135 28.57 -7.40 31.23
N CYS A 136 28.09 -6.42 32.01
CA CYS A 136 27.65 -5.12 31.51
C CYS A 136 26.72 -5.22 30.28
N ILE A 137 25.80 -6.17 30.29
CA ILE A 137 24.88 -6.40 29.18
C ILE A 137 23.77 -5.34 29.26
N PRO A 138 23.62 -4.45 28.25
CA PRO A 138 22.55 -3.46 28.25
C PRO A 138 21.16 -4.12 28.26
N PRO A 139 20.18 -3.53 28.96
CA PRO A 139 18.83 -4.07 29.09
C PRO A 139 18.04 -4.04 27.76
N THR A 140 18.48 -3.29 26.76
CA THR A 140 17.81 -3.17 25.45
C THR A 140 18.11 -4.32 24.47
N MET A 141 19.08 -5.19 24.78
CA MET A 141 19.33 -6.36 23.94
C MET A 141 18.20 -7.39 24.06
N GLN A 142 17.81 -7.99 22.93
CA GLN A 142 16.71 -8.96 22.81
C GLN A 142 16.83 -10.15 23.77
N ASN A 143 18.06 -10.52 24.17
CA ASN A 143 18.36 -11.64 25.06
C ASN A 143 18.98 -11.20 26.40
N SER A 144 18.83 -9.93 26.80
CA SER A 144 19.34 -9.47 28.09
C SER A 144 18.46 -9.98 29.23
N PRO A 145 19.01 -10.62 30.27
CA PRO A 145 18.25 -11.02 31.45
C PRO A 145 17.72 -9.80 32.24
N TYR A 146 18.17 -8.60 31.91
CA TYR A 146 17.73 -7.32 32.49
C TYR A 146 16.74 -6.56 31.59
N ASN A 147 16.31 -7.16 30.46
CA ASN A 147 15.27 -6.59 29.62
C ASN A 147 13.91 -6.70 30.34
N GLN A 148 13.64 -5.75 31.23
CA GLN A 148 12.28 -5.46 31.65
C GLN A 148 11.64 -4.72 30.49
N GLY A 149 11.06 -5.47 29.55
CA GLY A 149 10.47 -4.96 28.30
C GLY A 149 9.75 -3.65 28.52
N MET A 150 10.42 -2.54 28.17
CA MET A 150 9.75 -1.27 27.97
C MET A 150 9.12 -1.39 26.59
N ASP A 151 7.91 -1.95 26.55
CA ASP A 151 7.07 -1.90 25.36
C ASP A 151 6.90 -0.42 24.99
N ALA A 152 7.66 0.04 24.00
CA ALA A 152 7.46 1.35 23.43
C ALA A 152 6.00 1.41 22.96
N PRO A 153 5.24 2.49 23.27
CA PRO A 153 3.86 2.60 22.82
C PRO A 153 3.80 2.35 21.31
N SER A 154 3.02 1.36 20.87
CA SER A 154 2.76 1.17 19.45
C SER A 154 2.25 2.48 18.88
N PRO A 155 2.74 2.94 17.71
CA PRO A 155 2.17 4.12 17.07
C PRO A 155 0.67 3.91 16.87
N PRO A 156 -0.15 4.98 16.97
CA PRO A 156 -1.58 4.88 16.74
C PRO A 156 -1.84 4.30 15.35
N PRO A 157 -2.91 3.49 15.19
CA PRO A 157 -3.25 2.93 13.89
C PRO A 157 -3.54 4.07 12.89
N PRO A 158 -3.25 3.84 11.60
CA PRO A 158 -3.49 4.85 10.58
C PRO A 158 -4.98 5.14 10.45
N VAL A 159 -5.35 6.42 10.48
CA VAL A 159 -6.74 6.86 10.26
C VAL A 159 -6.91 7.20 8.78
N TRP A 160 -7.94 6.64 8.17
CA TRP A 160 -8.28 6.85 6.76
C TRP A 160 -9.55 7.69 6.67
N ARG A 161 -9.51 8.71 5.82
CA ARG A 161 -10.67 9.51 5.45
C ARG A 161 -11.02 9.24 4.00
N GLU A 162 -12.29 8.98 3.77
CA GLU A 162 -12.82 8.80 2.41
C GLU A 162 -12.71 10.10 1.62
N THR A 163 -12.44 9.98 0.33
CA THR A 163 -12.60 11.08 -0.63
C THR A 163 -13.77 10.77 -1.55
N TRP A 164 -14.23 11.80 -2.25
CA TRP A 164 -15.33 11.74 -3.18
C TRP A 164 -14.97 12.33 -4.53
N GLY A 165 -15.57 11.78 -5.57
CA GLY A 165 -15.53 12.29 -6.93
C GLY A 165 -16.90 12.34 -7.58
N ALA A 166 -17.02 13.17 -8.61
CA ALA A 166 -18.24 13.29 -9.41
C ALA A 166 -17.90 13.62 -10.87
N ILE A 167 -18.84 13.30 -11.76
CA ILE A 167 -18.82 13.67 -13.17
C ILE A 167 -20.10 14.43 -13.48
N ALA A 168 -19.94 15.67 -13.94
CA ALA A 168 -21.01 16.52 -14.46
C ALA A 168 -20.87 16.67 -15.97
N ILE A 169 -21.97 16.60 -16.71
CA ILE A 169 -21.99 16.70 -18.18
C ILE A 169 -23.17 17.54 -18.63
N ASP A 170 -22.92 18.45 -19.55
CA ASP A 170 -23.92 19.06 -20.42
C ASP A 170 -23.87 18.35 -21.78
N MET A 171 -24.89 17.53 -22.03
CA MET A 171 -24.98 16.75 -23.27
C MET A 171 -25.33 17.61 -24.49
N GLY A 172 -25.96 18.77 -24.29
CA GLY A 172 -26.41 19.64 -25.38
C GLY A 172 -25.25 20.33 -26.09
N VAL A 173 -24.20 20.70 -25.35
CA VAL A 173 -22.99 21.34 -25.90
C VAL A 173 -21.71 20.50 -25.75
N GLY A 174 -21.81 19.28 -25.23
CA GLY A 174 -20.70 18.35 -25.10
C GLY A 174 -19.61 18.83 -24.15
N ARG A 175 -19.99 19.47 -23.03
CA ARG A 175 -19.06 19.97 -22.01
C ARG A 175 -19.18 19.16 -20.74
N ALA A 176 -18.08 18.97 -20.03
CA ALA A 176 -18.04 18.15 -18.84
C ALA A 176 -17.08 18.70 -17.79
N GLY A 177 -17.32 18.33 -16.53
CA GLY A 177 -16.47 18.65 -15.39
C GLY A 177 -16.40 17.46 -14.45
N MET A 178 -15.22 17.22 -13.89
CA MET A 178 -14.95 16.07 -13.03
C MET A 178 -14.30 16.49 -11.71
N SER A 179 -14.47 15.69 -10.67
CA SER A 179 -13.76 15.77 -9.39
C SER A 179 -13.44 14.36 -8.90
N ASP A 180 -12.38 14.21 -8.10
CA ASP A 180 -11.87 12.90 -7.65
C ASP A 180 -11.23 12.90 -6.25
N THR A 181 -11.03 14.07 -5.63
CA THR A 181 -10.27 14.21 -4.36
C THR A 181 -11.02 14.98 -3.28
N GLU A 182 -12.33 15.13 -3.43
CA GLU A 182 -13.13 16.02 -2.60
C GLU A 182 -13.45 15.42 -1.24
N MET A 183 -13.58 16.24 -0.21
CA MET A 183 -13.78 15.74 1.17
C MET A 183 -15.20 15.24 1.44
N SER A 184 -16.16 15.55 0.58
CA SER A 184 -17.55 15.13 0.70
C SER A 184 -18.20 14.97 -0.67
N LYS A 185 -19.30 14.21 -0.71
CA LYS A 185 -20.12 14.07 -1.92
C LYS A 185 -20.61 15.42 -2.45
N ASP A 186 -21.01 16.33 -1.58
CA ASP A 186 -21.52 17.65 -1.96
C ASP A 186 -20.40 18.53 -2.53
N SER A 187 -19.20 18.47 -1.94
CA SER A 187 -18.01 19.12 -2.51
C SER A 187 -17.71 18.56 -3.90
N ALA A 188 -17.71 17.23 -4.05
CA ALA A 188 -17.55 16.54 -5.34
C ALA A 188 -18.52 17.03 -6.41
N ILE A 189 -19.81 17.09 -6.08
CA ILE A 189 -20.87 17.57 -6.96
C ILE A 189 -20.64 19.04 -7.34
N SER A 190 -20.38 19.90 -6.35
CA SER A 190 -20.21 21.35 -6.57
C SER A 190 -19.03 21.65 -7.49
N VAL A 191 -17.88 20.99 -7.27
CA VAL A 191 -16.66 21.16 -8.07
C VAL A 191 -16.86 20.63 -9.50
N ALA A 192 -17.50 19.46 -9.66
CA ALA A 192 -17.78 18.91 -10.98
C ALA A 192 -18.72 19.81 -11.79
N LEU A 193 -19.81 20.32 -11.18
CA LEU A 193 -20.73 21.26 -11.82
C LEU A 193 -20.06 22.58 -12.19
N ALA A 194 -19.24 23.14 -11.28
CA ALA A 194 -18.49 24.36 -11.54
C ALA A 194 -17.53 24.18 -12.72
N ARG A 195 -16.76 23.08 -12.76
CA ARG A 195 -15.86 22.76 -13.88
C ARG A 195 -16.61 22.58 -15.20
N CYS A 196 -17.78 21.92 -15.18
CA CYS A 196 -18.62 21.78 -16.37
C CYS A 196 -19.09 23.14 -16.90
N LYS A 197 -19.54 24.04 -16.01
CA LYS A 197 -19.97 25.39 -16.38
C LYS A 197 -18.80 26.22 -16.93
N SER A 198 -17.64 26.19 -16.27
CA SER A 198 -16.43 26.87 -16.75
C SER A 198 -15.92 26.33 -18.08
N ALA A 199 -16.21 25.06 -18.40
CA ALA A 199 -15.92 24.48 -19.70
C ALA A 199 -16.90 24.94 -20.81
N GLY A 200 -17.90 25.77 -20.49
CA GLY A 200 -18.91 26.29 -21.41
C GLY A 200 -20.24 25.55 -21.38
N GLY A 201 -20.47 24.67 -20.41
CA GLY A 201 -21.77 24.02 -20.20
C GLY A 201 -22.79 24.97 -19.57
N SER A 202 -24.03 24.92 -20.04
CA SER A 202 -25.16 25.74 -19.53
C SER A 202 -26.20 24.90 -18.79
N GLN A 203 -26.35 23.63 -19.15
CA GLN A 203 -27.24 22.62 -18.59
C GLN A 203 -26.45 21.45 -18.00
N CYS A 204 -25.49 21.75 -17.14
CA CYS A 204 -24.64 20.74 -16.50
C CYS A 204 -25.43 19.88 -15.50
N GLU A 205 -25.43 18.56 -15.70
CA GLU A 205 -26.06 17.58 -14.82
C GLU A 205 -25.06 16.57 -14.26
N ILE A 206 -25.26 16.11 -13.02
CA ILE A 206 -24.48 15.02 -12.45
C ILE A 206 -24.86 13.70 -13.11
N LYS A 207 -23.87 13.04 -13.74
CA LYS A 207 -24.04 11.69 -14.30
C LYS A 207 -23.58 10.60 -13.35
N THR A 208 -22.54 10.83 -12.53
CA THR A 208 -22.04 9.83 -11.58
C THR A 208 -21.35 10.49 -10.40
N THR A 209 -21.54 9.94 -9.21
CA THR A 209 -20.77 10.24 -8.00
C THR A 209 -20.15 8.95 -7.46
N TYR A 210 -18.93 9.00 -6.96
CA TYR A 210 -18.17 7.83 -6.52
C TYR A 210 -17.26 8.17 -5.34
N HIS A 211 -16.95 7.16 -4.51
CA HIS A 211 -16.03 7.24 -3.37
C HIS A 211 -15.42 5.84 -3.15
N ASN A 212 -14.20 5.79 -2.60
CA ASN A 212 -13.44 4.57 -2.34
C ASN A 212 -13.36 3.59 -3.53
N GLN A 213 -13.43 4.14 -4.74
CA GLN A 213 -13.47 3.37 -5.98
C GLN A 213 -13.06 4.27 -7.14
N CYS A 214 -12.88 3.67 -8.30
CA CYS A 214 -12.57 4.34 -9.55
C CYS A 214 -13.82 4.50 -10.42
N VAL A 215 -13.78 5.47 -11.33
CA VAL A 215 -14.77 5.70 -12.36
C VAL A 215 -14.08 5.76 -13.71
N ALA A 216 -14.78 5.35 -14.76
CA ALA A 216 -14.41 5.62 -16.13
C ALA A 216 -15.61 6.10 -16.93
N LEU A 217 -15.35 6.96 -17.90
CA LEU A 217 -16.32 7.44 -18.88
C LEU A 217 -15.86 7.01 -20.26
N ALA A 218 -16.70 6.26 -20.95
CA ALA A 218 -16.54 5.88 -22.34
C ALA A 218 -17.51 6.66 -23.22
N GLN A 219 -17.06 7.05 -24.41
CA GLN A 219 -17.87 7.70 -25.42
C GLN A 219 -17.72 6.98 -26.76
N GLN A 220 -18.77 7.01 -27.58
CA GLN A 220 -18.69 6.58 -28.96
C GLN A 220 -17.67 7.43 -29.76
N LYS A 221 -16.91 6.77 -30.64
CA LYS A 221 -15.98 7.43 -31.56
C LYS A 221 -16.80 8.26 -32.55
N GLY A 222 -16.48 9.55 -32.65
CA GLY A 222 -17.30 10.51 -33.40
C GLY A 222 -18.27 11.31 -32.53
N GLY A 223 -18.29 11.09 -31.21
CA GLY A 223 -19.13 11.82 -30.27
C GLY A 223 -20.46 11.10 -30.00
N GLY A 224 -21.38 11.78 -29.31
CA GLY A 224 -22.67 11.22 -28.91
C GLY A 224 -22.68 10.66 -27.50
N ASP A 225 -23.45 9.59 -27.30
CA ASP A 225 -23.75 9.04 -25.98
C ASP A 225 -22.50 8.65 -25.20
N VAL A 226 -22.57 8.94 -23.90
CA VAL A 226 -21.54 8.64 -22.93
C VAL A 226 -22.04 7.64 -21.91
N VAL A 227 -21.15 6.77 -21.47
CA VAL A 227 -21.42 5.78 -20.44
C VAL A 227 -20.37 5.90 -19.37
N THR A 228 -20.82 6.06 -18.13
CA THR A 228 -19.96 5.98 -16.96
C THR A 228 -20.09 4.62 -16.29
N PHE A 229 -19.00 4.15 -15.69
CA PHE A 229 -19.00 2.95 -14.88
C PHE A 229 -18.02 3.10 -13.73
N THR A 230 -18.36 2.56 -12.55
CA THR A 230 -17.46 2.54 -11.40
C THR A 230 -16.86 1.16 -11.17
N GLY A 231 -15.66 1.09 -10.59
CA GLY A 231 -14.95 -0.16 -10.36
C GLY A 231 -13.96 -0.06 -9.21
N PRO A 232 -13.50 -1.21 -8.67
CA PRO A 232 -12.50 -1.25 -7.60
C PRO A 232 -11.14 -0.67 -8.02
N ASP A 233 -10.87 -0.60 -9.33
CA ASP A 233 -9.68 -0.03 -9.93
C ASP A 233 -10.01 0.58 -11.31
N LYS A 234 -9.09 1.37 -11.88
CA LYS A 234 -9.30 2.02 -13.19
C LYS A 234 -9.56 1.01 -14.31
N SER A 235 -8.80 -0.08 -14.36
CA SER A 235 -8.92 -1.08 -15.44
C SER A 235 -10.32 -1.70 -15.48
N ARG A 236 -10.88 -2.02 -14.30
CA ARG A 236 -12.24 -2.55 -14.21
C ARG A 236 -13.28 -1.52 -14.61
N ALA A 237 -13.14 -0.26 -14.18
CA ALA A 237 -14.05 0.80 -14.55
C ALA A 237 -14.03 1.04 -16.07
N GLU A 238 -12.84 1.12 -16.66
CA GLU A 238 -12.60 1.33 -18.08
C GLU A 238 -13.19 0.21 -18.95
N LEU A 239 -12.86 -1.04 -18.63
CA LEU A 239 -13.36 -2.22 -19.36
C LEU A 239 -14.89 -2.20 -19.42
N ARG A 240 -15.53 -2.03 -18.27
CA ARG A 240 -16.99 -2.06 -18.16
C ARG A 240 -17.67 -0.86 -18.82
N SER A 241 -17.06 0.33 -18.72
CA SER A 241 -17.58 1.52 -19.41
C SER A 241 -17.61 1.31 -20.93
N VAL A 242 -16.55 0.73 -21.51
CA VAL A 242 -16.46 0.47 -22.95
C VAL A 242 -17.41 -0.66 -23.39
N GLU A 243 -17.49 -1.75 -22.63
CA GLU A 243 -18.45 -2.84 -22.90
C GLU A 243 -19.88 -2.30 -22.95
N ARG A 244 -20.28 -1.54 -21.94
CA ARG A 244 -21.62 -0.96 -21.81
C ARG A 244 -21.92 0.09 -22.89
N CYS A 245 -20.90 0.82 -23.34
CA CYS A 245 -21.02 1.77 -24.44
C CYS A 245 -21.25 1.10 -25.82
N GLY A 246 -20.79 -0.15 -25.99
CA GLY A 246 -20.95 -0.90 -27.24
C GLY A 246 -19.67 -1.51 -27.80
N GLY A 247 -18.63 -1.63 -26.97
CA GLY A 247 -17.37 -2.31 -27.26
C GLY A 247 -16.27 -1.39 -27.83
N LYS A 248 -15.01 -1.86 -27.77
CA LYS A 248 -13.80 -1.09 -28.18
C LYS A 248 -13.78 -0.66 -29.65
N ALA A 249 -14.54 -1.35 -30.51
CA ALA A 249 -14.67 -0.97 -31.91
C ALA A 249 -15.33 0.41 -32.06
N ARG A 250 -16.41 0.64 -31.29
CA ARG A 250 -17.24 1.84 -31.37
C ARG A 250 -16.94 2.87 -30.30
N CYS A 251 -16.40 2.45 -29.16
CA CYS A 251 -16.21 3.33 -28.00
C CYS A 251 -14.76 3.42 -27.56
N ALA A 252 -14.42 4.55 -26.95
CA ALA A 252 -13.14 4.80 -26.30
C ALA A 252 -13.36 5.36 -24.90
N VAL A 253 -12.48 5.02 -23.96
CA VAL A 253 -12.41 5.71 -22.67
C VAL A 253 -11.90 7.12 -22.92
N VAL A 254 -12.62 8.12 -22.44
CA VAL A 254 -12.21 9.53 -22.53
C VAL A 254 -11.83 10.11 -21.17
N TYR A 255 -12.18 9.43 -20.07
CA TYR A 255 -11.78 9.81 -18.72
C TYR A 255 -11.76 8.60 -17.78
N SER A 256 -10.78 8.55 -16.87
CA SER A 256 -10.79 7.63 -15.74
C SER A 256 -10.01 8.17 -14.53
N ALA A 257 -10.58 8.02 -13.33
CA ALA A 257 -10.00 8.50 -12.08
C ALA A 257 -10.42 7.63 -10.89
N CYS A 258 -9.73 7.79 -9.77
CA CYS A 258 -10.02 7.09 -8.52
C CYS A 258 -10.16 8.09 -7.39
N SER A 259 -11.13 7.83 -6.54
CA SER A 259 -11.33 8.58 -5.30
C SER A 259 -10.84 7.72 -4.15
N ASP A 260 -9.52 7.75 -3.96
CA ASP A 260 -8.85 6.92 -2.96
C ASP A 260 -8.98 7.53 -1.56
N ALA A 261 -9.13 6.68 -0.55
CA ALA A 261 -9.08 7.12 0.83
C ALA A 261 -7.70 7.70 1.15
N VAL A 262 -7.68 8.86 1.79
CA VAL A 262 -6.45 9.55 2.19
C VAL A 262 -6.15 9.27 3.66
N ARG A 263 -4.87 9.01 3.95
CA ARG A 263 -4.40 8.82 5.32
C ARG A 263 -4.31 10.19 6.00
N VAL A 264 -4.96 10.34 7.16
CA VAL A 264 -5.00 11.59 7.93
C VAL A 264 -4.21 11.54 9.24
N GLN A 265 -3.65 10.36 9.58
CA GLN A 265 -2.78 10.11 10.75
C GLN A 265 -1.86 8.93 10.49
#